data_AF-A0A1L7NNK6-F1
#
_entry.id   AF-A0A1L7NNK6-F1
#
_cell.length_a   1.000
_cell.length_b   1.000
_cell.length_c   1.000
_cell.angle_alpha   90.00
_cell.angle_beta   90.00
_cell.angle_gamma   90.00
#
_symmetry.space_group_name_H-M   'P 1'
#
loop_
_entity.id
_entity.type
_entity.pdbx_description
1 polymer ?
#
loop_
_entity_poly.entity_id
_entity_poly.type
_entity_poly.pdbx_seq_one_letter_code
_entity_poly.pdbx_strand_id
1 'polypeptide(L)'
;MSKWTYARIDRNELGQVHCVFCNRPLRSGRLIVLRDDSGVEAFAGPSCAKTHVGAPSEPVLDLSRMAMLLVVRGEAPVRGGAGNDPDDETLRPEPARPRPGGKTEPDEVADYLRLRVEHMQGFTGNATHTLREFHRQLSSEAGLGRDARLYVERLLAKSKKSNTIFSYRNVERCIGAAYWLRVAIENTKPERREFLERLLSSLQEYWRLTSKQIEALNRWGEGVRKTIKDYPILDVGAFNGVQAPRQAQSQNSSS
;
A
#
# COMPACT_ATOMS: atom_id res chain seq x y z
N MET A 1 -7.70 -26.32 12.20
CA MET A 1 -6.82 -25.15 12.26
C MET A 1 -7.10 -24.32 11.03
N SER A 2 -7.50 -23.06 11.17
CA SER A 2 -7.75 -22.18 10.02
C SER A 2 -6.46 -22.00 9.22
N LYS A 3 -6.54 -22.12 7.89
CA LYS A 3 -5.39 -21.89 7.02
C LYS A 3 -5.20 -20.38 6.86
N TRP A 4 -4.00 -19.90 7.15
CA TRP A 4 -3.64 -18.49 6.99
C TRP A 4 -2.99 -18.27 5.63
N THR A 5 -3.25 -17.12 5.02
CA THR A 5 -2.60 -16.67 3.79
C THR A 5 -2.13 -15.22 3.94
N TYR A 6 -1.11 -14.82 3.16
CA TYR A 6 -0.60 -13.45 3.17
C TYR A 6 -1.63 -12.50 2.55
N ALA A 7 -2.00 -11.44 3.28
CA ALA A 7 -2.90 -10.40 2.76
C ALA A 7 -2.13 -9.15 2.33
N ARG A 8 -1.36 -8.53 3.24
CA ARG A 8 -0.61 -7.29 2.98
C ARG A 8 0.52 -7.08 3.98
N ILE A 9 1.41 -6.12 3.70
CA ILE A 9 2.33 -5.53 4.67
C ILE A 9 1.81 -4.14 5.01
N ASP A 10 1.61 -3.92 6.31
CA ASP A 10 1.09 -2.68 6.87
C ASP A 10 2.07 -2.14 7.93
N ARG A 11 2.10 -0.83 8.18
CA ARG A 11 3.05 -0.23 9.15
C ARG A 11 2.38 0.36 10.39
N ASN A 12 1.07 0.28 10.46
CA ASN A 12 0.34 1.48 10.79
C ASN A 12 -0.81 1.29 11.77
N GLU A 13 -0.85 0.14 12.45
CA GLU A 13 -1.76 0.02 13.58
C GLU A 13 -1.30 0.92 14.74
N LEU A 14 -2.24 1.70 15.24
CA LEU A 14 -2.07 2.52 16.43
C LEU A 14 -2.31 1.67 17.66
N GLY A 15 -1.24 1.19 18.28
CA GLY A 15 -1.32 0.40 19.51
C GLY A 15 -0.31 -0.73 19.57
N GLN A 16 -0.36 -1.50 20.67
CA GLN A 16 0.49 -2.67 20.83
C GLN A 16 -0.15 -3.86 20.11
N VAL A 17 0.22 -4.04 18.85
CA VAL A 17 -0.18 -5.20 18.05
C VAL A 17 0.60 -6.42 18.51
N HIS A 18 -0.06 -7.58 18.60
CA HIS A 18 0.59 -8.83 18.95
C HIS A 18 0.57 -9.81 17.79
N CYS A 19 1.63 -10.60 17.68
CA CYS A 19 1.71 -11.68 16.70
C CYS A 19 0.69 -12.76 17.02
N VAL A 20 -0.16 -13.14 16.06
CA VAL A 20 -1.18 -14.19 16.22
C VAL A 20 -0.59 -15.54 16.62
N PHE A 21 0.66 -15.83 16.25
CA PHE A 21 1.28 -17.13 16.51
C PHE A 21 2.06 -17.22 17.81
N CYS A 22 2.75 -16.14 18.22
CA CYS A 22 3.63 -16.17 19.39
C CYS A 22 3.23 -15.18 20.48
N ASN A 23 2.15 -14.43 20.27
CA ASN A 23 1.61 -13.41 21.15
C ASN A 23 2.64 -12.36 21.61
N ARG A 24 3.77 -12.22 20.91
CA ARG A 24 4.77 -11.19 21.21
C ARG A 24 4.34 -9.86 20.58
N PRO A 25 4.60 -8.73 21.25
CA PRO A 25 4.32 -7.42 20.68
C PRO A 25 5.16 -7.19 19.42
N LEU A 26 4.49 -6.83 18.34
CA LEU A 26 5.10 -6.48 17.06
C LEU A 26 5.55 -5.02 17.12
N ARG A 27 6.83 -4.83 17.37
CA ARG A 27 7.47 -3.50 17.46
C ARG A 27 8.13 -3.06 16.16
N SER A 28 8.28 -3.98 15.21
CA SER A 28 8.87 -3.66 13.92
C SER A 28 7.88 -2.85 13.12
N GLY A 29 8.33 -1.73 12.56
CA GLY A 29 7.49 -0.88 11.75
C GLY A 29 6.74 -1.66 10.66
N ARG A 30 7.27 -2.73 10.04
CA ARG A 30 6.51 -3.56 9.08
C ARG A 30 5.79 -4.70 9.79
N LEU A 31 4.46 -4.69 9.74
CA LEU A 31 3.55 -5.74 10.19
C LEU A 31 3.09 -6.55 8.98
N ILE A 32 3.11 -7.87 9.08
CA ILE A 32 2.52 -8.73 8.04
C ILE A 32 1.08 -9.02 8.46
N VAL A 33 0.14 -8.63 7.62
CA VAL A 33 -1.27 -8.97 7.79
C VAL A 33 -1.53 -10.29 7.08
N LEU A 34 -2.08 -11.22 7.83
CA LEU A 34 -2.53 -12.52 7.38
C LEU A 34 -4.05 -12.56 7.41
N ARG A 35 -4.65 -13.34 6.52
CA ARG A 35 -6.10 -13.58 6.48
C ARG A 35 -6.36 -15.07 6.57
N ASP A 36 -7.30 -15.47 7.41
CA ASP A 36 -7.74 -16.86 7.49
C ASP A 36 -8.88 -17.17 6.50
N ASP A 37 -9.26 -18.45 6.42
CA ASP A 37 -10.33 -18.92 5.52
C ASP A 37 -11.71 -18.28 5.80
N SER A 38 -11.92 -17.76 7.02
CA SER A 38 -13.14 -17.05 7.41
C SER A 38 -13.11 -15.55 7.09
N GLY A 39 -11.98 -15.06 6.57
CA GLY A 39 -11.77 -13.66 6.24
C GLY A 39 -11.27 -12.81 7.40
N VAL A 40 -10.97 -13.41 8.56
CA VAL A 40 -10.45 -12.69 9.72
C VAL A 40 -8.99 -12.31 9.47
N GLU A 41 -8.68 -11.04 9.68
CA GLU A 41 -7.32 -10.53 9.57
C GLU A 41 -6.60 -10.58 10.91
N ALA A 42 -5.33 -10.96 10.88
CA ALA A 42 -4.45 -10.96 12.05
C ALA A 42 -3.03 -10.56 11.68
N PHE A 43 -2.23 -10.18 12.68
CA PHE A 43 -0.88 -9.69 12.46
C PHE A 43 0.16 -10.74 12.81
N ALA A 44 1.23 -10.79 12.04
CA ALA A 44 2.38 -11.64 12.32
C ALA A 44 3.70 -10.89 12.06
N GLY A 45 4.72 -11.26 12.84
CA GLY A 45 6.09 -10.85 12.54
C GLY A 45 6.62 -11.62 11.34
N PRO A 46 7.60 -11.08 10.59
CA PRO A 46 8.15 -11.72 9.38
C PRO A 46 8.59 -13.17 9.58
N SER A 47 9.29 -13.45 10.68
CA SER A 47 9.76 -14.80 11.01
C SER A 47 8.61 -15.74 11.33
N CYS A 48 7.61 -15.30 12.09
CA CYS A 48 6.44 -16.11 12.44
C CYS A 48 5.59 -16.40 11.20
N ALA A 49 5.31 -15.40 10.37
CA ALA A 49 4.59 -15.59 9.12
C ALA A 49 5.30 -16.63 8.23
N LYS A 50 6.62 -16.48 8.03
CA LYS A 50 7.40 -17.43 7.23
C LYS A 50 7.38 -18.85 7.80
N THR A 51 7.41 -19.00 9.13
CA THR A 51 7.45 -20.30 9.80
C THR A 51 6.10 -21.02 9.72
N HIS A 52 5.00 -20.29 9.92
CA HIS A 52 3.66 -20.89 10.02
C HIS A 52 2.89 -20.91 8.69
N VAL A 53 3.17 -19.98 7.78
CA VAL A 53 2.47 -19.83 6.48
C VAL A 53 3.37 -20.24 5.31
N GLY A 54 4.69 -20.27 5.52
CA GLY A 54 5.67 -20.50 4.45
C GLY A 54 6.07 -19.21 3.74
N ALA A 55 6.79 -19.32 2.64
CA ALA A 55 7.03 -18.16 1.77
C ALA A 55 5.72 -17.80 1.04
N PRO A 56 5.42 -16.50 0.87
CA PRO A 56 4.27 -16.12 0.05
C PRO A 56 4.49 -16.63 -1.37
N SER A 57 3.48 -17.29 -1.92
CA SER A 57 3.48 -17.77 -3.31
C SER A 57 3.43 -16.63 -4.33
N GLU A 58 3.05 -15.43 -3.88
CA GLU A 58 2.84 -14.25 -4.70
C GLU A 58 3.42 -13.00 -4.01
N PRO A 59 3.75 -11.93 -4.75
CA PRO A 59 4.12 -10.64 -4.16
C PRO A 59 3.04 -10.12 -3.20
N VAL A 60 3.45 -9.81 -1.97
CA VAL A 60 2.56 -9.26 -0.95
C VAL A 60 2.56 -7.74 -1.06
N LEU A 61 1.35 -7.16 -1.12
CA LEU A 61 1.20 -5.73 -1.27
C LEU A 61 1.77 -4.96 -0.06
N ASP A 62 2.63 -3.97 -0.30
CA ASP A 62 3.24 -3.15 0.76
C ASP A 62 2.57 -1.78 0.82
N LEU A 63 1.47 -1.67 1.58
CA LEU A 63 0.77 -0.40 1.80
C LEU A 63 1.68 0.66 2.42
N SER A 64 2.65 0.21 3.22
CA SER A 64 3.61 1.11 3.84
C SER A 64 4.52 1.77 2.82
N ARG A 65 4.97 1.02 1.81
CA ARG A 65 5.74 1.57 0.70
C ARG A 65 4.95 2.66 -0.03
N MET A 66 3.65 2.42 -0.25
CA MET A 66 2.76 3.37 -0.94
C MET A 66 2.53 4.63 -0.13
N ALA A 67 2.29 4.49 1.18
CA ALA A 67 2.18 5.60 2.11
C ALA A 67 3.44 6.49 2.10
N MET A 68 4.62 5.90 1.92
CA MET A 68 5.89 6.61 1.82
C MET A 68 6.11 7.35 0.48
N LEU A 69 5.35 7.05 -0.57
CA LEU A 69 5.48 7.76 -1.87
C LEU A 69 5.03 9.22 -1.79
N LEU A 70 4.25 9.56 -0.76
CA LEU A 70 3.74 10.89 -0.52
C LEU A 70 4.55 11.66 0.49
N VAL A 71 5.51 11.06 1.17
CA VAL A 71 6.23 11.73 2.26
C VAL A 71 7.35 12.58 1.66
N VAL A 72 7.46 13.84 2.09
CA VAL A 72 8.59 14.70 1.72
C VAL A 72 9.88 13.98 2.13
N ARG A 73 10.79 13.75 1.19
CA ARG A 73 12.10 13.17 1.49
C ARG A 73 12.97 14.24 2.18
N GLY A 74 12.82 14.34 3.49
CA GLY A 74 13.58 15.20 4.38
C GLY A 74 13.02 15.00 5.78
N GLU A 75 13.87 14.59 6.72
CA GLU A 75 13.56 14.08 8.07
C GLU A 75 13.01 12.66 8.12
N ALA A 76 13.80 11.70 7.63
CA ALA A 76 13.82 10.40 8.28
C ALA A 76 14.39 10.59 9.70
N PRO A 77 13.82 9.98 10.75
CA PRO A 77 14.60 9.75 11.96
C PRO A 77 15.81 8.92 11.54
N VAL A 78 17.00 9.45 11.78
CA VAL A 78 18.26 8.72 11.63
C VAL A 78 18.09 7.41 12.39
N ARG A 79 18.01 6.30 11.66
CA ARG A 79 18.18 4.98 12.28
C ARG A 79 19.63 4.91 12.72
N GLY A 80 19.85 5.18 14.00
CA GLY A 80 21.07 4.79 14.69
C GLY A 80 21.27 3.29 14.56
N GLY A 81 22.54 2.90 14.39
CA GLY A 81 22.97 1.50 14.35
C GLY A 81 23.85 1.15 13.15
N ALA A 82 24.87 1.96 12.86
CA ALA A 82 26.11 1.41 12.34
C ALA A 82 26.81 0.72 13.52
N GLY A 83 26.64 -0.60 13.62
CA GLY A 83 27.46 -1.44 14.48
C GLY A 83 28.60 -2.01 13.65
N ASN A 84 29.74 -1.33 13.67
CA ASN A 84 31.02 -1.98 13.47
C ASN A 84 31.28 -2.85 14.70
N ASP A 85 31.64 -4.11 14.51
CA ASP A 85 32.55 -4.82 15.40
C ASP A 85 33.34 -5.85 14.57
N PRO A 86 34.55 -6.22 15.01
CA PRO A 86 35.69 -6.52 14.17
C PRO A 86 35.83 -8.02 13.89
N ASP A 87 36.75 -8.34 12.99
CA ASP A 87 37.29 -9.67 12.75
C ASP A 87 37.47 -10.49 14.04
N ASP A 88 36.87 -11.68 14.08
CA ASP A 88 37.47 -12.81 14.78
C ASP A 88 37.32 -14.07 13.93
N GLU A 89 38.48 -14.55 13.50
CA GLU A 89 38.72 -15.65 12.60
C GLU A 89 38.74 -16.94 13.43
N THR A 90 37.61 -17.64 13.58
CA THR A 90 37.64 -19.06 14.00
C THR A 90 36.69 -19.93 13.18
N LEU A 91 37.31 -20.80 12.39
CA LEU A 91 36.73 -21.83 11.53
C LEU A 91 35.76 -22.77 12.28
N ARG A 92 34.48 -22.75 11.88
CA ARG A 92 33.57 -23.91 11.99
C ARG A 92 32.79 -24.04 10.67
N PRO A 93 32.73 -25.22 10.05
CA PRO A 93 31.97 -25.39 8.82
C PRO A 93 30.46 -25.26 9.13
N GLU A 94 29.84 -24.15 8.71
CA GLU A 94 28.38 -24.05 8.69
C GLU A 94 27.83 -25.10 7.71
N PRO A 95 26.79 -25.87 8.10
CA PRO A 95 26.07 -26.69 7.14
C PRO A 95 25.46 -25.78 6.07
N ALA A 96 25.63 -26.17 4.81
CA ALA A 96 25.23 -25.41 3.64
C ALA A 96 23.83 -24.81 3.81
N ARG A 97 23.77 -23.49 3.98
CA ARG A 97 22.52 -22.73 3.94
C ARG A 97 21.84 -23.06 2.59
N PRO A 98 20.59 -23.53 2.58
CA PRO A 98 19.81 -23.59 1.36
C PRO A 98 19.80 -22.18 0.77
N ARG A 99 20.32 -22.04 -0.45
CA ARG A 99 20.23 -20.79 -1.19
C ARG A 99 18.75 -20.39 -1.21
N PRO A 100 18.36 -19.21 -0.68
CA PRO A 100 16.98 -18.77 -0.82
C PRO A 100 16.64 -18.76 -2.31
N GLY A 101 15.56 -19.47 -2.66
CA GLY A 101 15.01 -19.47 -4.02
C GLY A 101 14.92 -18.05 -4.57
N GLY A 102 15.14 -17.92 -5.88
CA GLY A 102 15.23 -16.64 -6.56
C GLY A 102 14.10 -15.69 -6.17
N LYS A 103 14.44 -14.42 -5.97
CA LYS A 103 13.44 -13.35 -5.80
C LYS A 103 12.52 -13.40 -7.02
N THR A 104 11.27 -13.82 -6.85
CA THR A 104 10.22 -13.64 -7.85
C THR A 104 10.21 -12.15 -8.20
N GLU A 105 10.47 -11.81 -9.47
CA GLU A 105 10.40 -10.41 -9.89
C GLU A 105 8.99 -9.87 -9.63
N PRO A 106 8.84 -8.61 -9.17
CA PRO A 106 7.52 -8.02 -8.97
C PRO A 106 6.74 -8.00 -10.28
N ASP A 107 5.56 -8.65 -10.30
CA ASP A 107 4.68 -8.66 -11.45
C ASP A 107 3.79 -7.41 -11.45
N GLU A 108 4.24 -6.34 -12.12
CA GLU A 108 3.55 -5.05 -12.14
C GLU A 108 2.11 -5.15 -12.67
N VAL A 109 1.82 -6.11 -13.55
CA VAL A 109 0.46 -6.33 -14.07
C VAL A 109 -0.44 -6.92 -12.99
N ALA A 110 0.03 -7.96 -12.30
CA ALA A 110 -0.71 -8.58 -11.22
C ALA A 110 -0.93 -7.60 -10.06
N ASP A 111 0.11 -6.87 -9.67
CA ASP A 111 0.04 -5.86 -8.62
C ASP A 111 -0.95 -4.76 -8.99
N TYR A 112 -0.94 -4.28 -10.23
CA TYR A 112 -1.88 -3.25 -10.68
C TYR A 112 -3.33 -3.70 -10.58
N LEU A 113 -3.63 -4.94 -10.97
CA LEU A 113 -4.98 -5.51 -10.87
C LEU A 113 -5.43 -5.59 -9.42
N ARG A 114 -4.58 -6.07 -8.51
CA ARG A 114 -4.88 -6.11 -7.06
C ARG A 114 -5.11 -4.72 -6.50
N LEU A 115 -4.25 -3.75 -6.81
CA LEU A 115 -4.40 -2.37 -6.38
C LEU A 115 -5.78 -1.81 -6.78
N ARG A 116 -6.15 -1.94 -8.05
CA ARG A 116 -7.40 -1.41 -8.60
C ARG A 116 -8.64 -2.10 -8.02
N VAL A 117 -8.62 -3.42 -7.85
CA VAL A 117 -9.80 -4.21 -7.45
C VAL A 117 -9.96 -4.31 -5.93
N GLU A 118 -8.87 -4.55 -5.21
CA GLU A 118 -8.89 -4.83 -3.77
C GLU A 118 -8.64 -3.58 -2.91
N HIS A 119 -7.71 -2.72 -3.33
CA HIS A 119 -7.21 -1.63 -2.47
C HIS A 119 -7.77 -0.25 -2.79
N MET A 120 -8.34 -0.06 -3.97
CA MET A 120 -9.07 1.14 -4.33
C MET A 120 -10.59 1.01 -4.05
N GLN A 121 -10.99 0.15 -3.11
CA GLN A 121 -12.38 0.08 -2.68
C GLN A 121 -12.84 1.45 -2.13
N GLY A 122 -14.01 1.91 -2.58
CA GLY A 122 -14.54 3.24 -2.29
C GLY A 122 -14.11 4.34 -3.27
N PHE A 123 -13.16 4.09 -4.18
CA PHE A 123 -12.86 5.02 -5.27
C PHE A 123 -13.86 4.85 -6.42
N THR A 124 -14.38 5.96 -6.92
CA THR A 124 -15.28 5.95 -8.08
C THR A 124 -14.53 5.44 -9.31
N GLY A 125 -15.04 4.41 -9.99
CA GLY A 125 -14.38 3.81 -11.14
C GLY A 125 -13.12 3.00 -10.81
N ASN A 126 -12.99 2.50 -9.57
CA ASN A 126 -11.81 1.76 -9.11
C ASN A 126 -11.40 0.61 -10.02
N ALA A 127 -12.33 -0.18 -10.55
CA ALA A 127 -12.04 -1.19 -11.56
C ALA A 127 -13.22 -1.37 -12.51
N THR A 128 -12.94 -1.40 -13.81
CA THR A 128 -13.93 -1.77 -14.82
C THR A 128 -14.30 -3.25 -14.70
N HIS A 129 -15.41 -3.66 -15.32
CA HIS A 129 -15.80 -5.06 -15.39
C HIS A 129 -14.67 -5.94 -15.96
N THR A 130 -13.99 -5.47 -17.01
CA THR A 130 -12.83 -6.14 -17.61
C THR A 130 -11.67 -6.33 -16.64
N LEU A 131 -11.28 -5.30 -15.88
CA LEU A 131 -10.20 -5.44 -14.90
C LEU A 131 -10.57 -6.40 -13.76
N ARG A 132 -11.84 -6.43 -13.35
CA ARG A 132 -12.35 -7.39 -12.35
C ARG A 132 -12.30 -8.82 -12.87
N GLU A 133 -12.63 -9.04 -14.14
CA GLU A 133 -12.49 -10.35 -14.78
C GLU A 133 -11.03 -10.81 -14.85
N PHE A 134 -10.12 -9.92 -15.24
CA PHE A 134 -8.69 -10.24 -15.26
C PHE A 134 -8.14 -10.54 -13.86
N HIS A 135 -8.63 -9.84 -12.84
CA HIS A 135 -8.28 -10.14 -11.46
C HIS A 135 -8.82 -11.51 -10.99
N ARG A 136 -10.02 -11.91 -11.41
CA ARG A 136 -10.52 -13.28 -11.18
C ARG A 136 -9.63 -14.34 -11.84
N GLN A 137 -9.15 -14.08 -13.06
CA GLN A 137 -8.23 -14.99 -13.75
C GLN A 137 -6.90 -15.13 -13.02
N LEU A 138 -6.36 -14.04 -12.44
CA LEU A 138 -5.15 -14.13 -11.58
C LEU A 138 -5.34 -15.10 -10.42
N SER A 139 -6.55 -15.18 -9.85
CA SER A 139 -6.86 -16.05 -8.71
C SER A 139 -7.19 -17.49 -9.12
N SER A 140 -7.22 -17.79 -10.42
CA SER A 140 -7.51 -19.11 -10.96
C SER A 140 -6.23 -19.94 -11.16
N GLU A 141 -6.34 -21.28 -11.16
CA GLU A 141 -5.21 -22.16 -11.43
C GLU A 141 -4.57 -21.93 -12.81
N ALA A 142 -5.35 -21.46 -13.78
CA ALA A 142 -4.87 -21.14 -15.12
C ALA A 142 -4.06 -19.82 -15.17
N GLY A 143 -4.20 -18.97 -14.16
CA GLY A 143 -3.59 -17.64 -14.10
C GLY A 143 -4.13 -16.67 -15.16
N LEU A 144 -3.43 -15.53 -15.31
CA LEU A 144 -3.83 -14.48 -16.25
C LEU A 144 -3.48 -14.85 -17.70
N GLY A 145 -4.49 -14.86 -18.58
CA GLY A 145 -4.29 -15.13 -20.01
C GLY A 145 -3.38 -14.09 -20.70
N ARG A 146 -2.72 -14.48 -21.80
CA ARG A 146 -1.79 -13.61 -22.55
C ARG A 146 -2.43 -12.31 -23.03
N ASP A 147 -3.63 -12.38 -23.59
CA ASP A 147 -4.32 -11.20 -24.12
C ASP A 147 -4.74 -10.24 -23.00
N ALA A 148 -5.17 -10.79 -21.86
CA ALA A 148 -5.50 -10.03 -20.67
C ALA A 148 -4.27 -9.31 -20.11
N ARG A 149 -3.12 -10.01 -20.05
CA ARG A 149 -1.85 -9.40 -19.64
C ARG A 149 -1.44 -8.27 -20.57
N LEU A 150 -1.42 -8.52 -21.88
CA LEU A 150 -1.05 -7.53 -22.89
C LEU A 150 -1.96 -6.30 -22.85
N TYR A 151 -3.25 -6.48 -22.56
CA TYR A 151 -4.18 -5.37 -22.36
C TYR A 151 -3.73 -4.47 -21.20
N VAL A 152 -3.45 -5.07 -20.03
CA VAL A 152 -3.05 -4.31 -18.83
C VAL A 152 -1.70 -3.63 -19.03
N GLU A 153 -0.73 -4.30 -19.65
CA GLU A 153 0.56 -3.71 -20.00
C GLU A 153 0.41 -2.47 -20.89
N ARG A 154 -0.44 -2.53 -21.91
CA ARG A 154 -0.73 -1.38 -22.78
C ARG A 154 -1.42 -0.25 -22.04
N LEU A 155 -2.36 -0.58 -21.14
CA LEU A 155 -3.01 0.40 -20.27
C LEU A 155 -1.99 1.11 -19.36
N LEU A 156 -1.09 0.35 -18.74
CA LEU A 156 0.00 0.87 -17.90
C LEU A 156 0.94 1.77 -18.70
N ALA A 157 1.40 1.33 -19.87
CA ALA A 157 2.28 2.11 -20.73
C ALA A 157 1.63 3.43 -21.17
N LYS A 158 0.36 3.39 -21.60
CA LYS A 158 -0.40 4.57 -22.02
C LYS A 158 -0.63 5.54 -20.86
N SER A 159 -1.07 5.03 -19.71
CA SER A 159 -1.37 5.86 -18.54
C SER A 159 -0.12 6.49 -17.94
N LYS A 160 1.02 5.78 -17.94
CA LYS A 160 2.33 6.31 -17.55
C LYS A 160 2.78 7.44 -18.48
N LYS A 161 2.71 7.23 -19.80
CA LYS A 161 3.11 8.24 -20.80
C LYS A 161 2.29 9.52 -20.68
N SER A 162 0.99 9.41 -20.42
CA SER A 162 0.07 10.55 -20.30
C SER A 162 -0.11 11.05 -18.86
N ASN A 163 0.62 10.49 -17.89
CA ASN A 163 0.50 10.78 -16.46
C ASN A 163 -0.97 10.86 -15.98
N THR A 164 -1.76 9.83 -16.31
CA THR A 164 -3.20 9.87 -16.00
C THR A 164 -3.49 9.41 -14.58
N ILE A 165 -4.72 9.67 -14.12
CA ILE A 165 -5.23 9.14 -12.84
C ILE A 165 -5.11 7.61 -12.74
N PHE A 166 -5.08 6.90 -13.87
CA PHE A 166 -4.98 5.44 -13.92
C PHE A 166 -3.54 4.93 -13.93
N SER A 167 -2.52 5.78 -13.94
CA SER A 167 -1.13 5.35 -13.90
C SER A 167 -0.84 4.58 -12.60
N TYR A 168 0.00 3.56 -12.68
CA TYR A 168 0.40 2.74 -11.53
C TYR A 168 0.85 3.61 -10.34
N ARG A 169 1.72 4.58 -10.62
CA ARG A 169 2.24 5.52 -9.62
C ARG A 169 1.15 6.37 -8.98
N ASN A 170 0.15 6.83 -9.74
CA ASN A 170 -0.95 7.60 -9.18
C ASN A 170 -1.87 6.74 -8.31
N VAL A 171 -2.11 5.49 -8.70
CA VAL A 171 -2.88 4.52 -7.92
C VAL A 171 -2.21 4.28 -6.55
N GLU A 172 -0.90 4.02 -6.52
CA GLU A 172 -0.17 3.87 -5.25
C GLU A 172 -0.26 5.14 -4.38
N ARG A 173 -0.12 6.33 -4.99
CA ARG A 173 -0.30 7.62 -4.29
C ARG A 173 -1.70 7.80 -3.72
N CYS A 174 -2.75 7.43 -4.47
CA CYS A 174 -4.12 7.52 -3.98
C CYS A 174 -4.34 6.62 -2.77
N ILE A 175 -3.84 5.39 -2.80
CA ILE A 175 -3.93 4.44 -1.68
C ILE A 175 -3.15 4.97 -0.47
N GLY A 176 -1.93 5.47 -0.67
CA GLY A 176 -1.15 6.09 0.40
C GLY A 176 -1.84 7.32 1.01
N ALA A 177 -2.48 8.16 0.20
CA ALA A 177 -3.15 9.37 0.66
C ALA A 177 -4.43 9.02 1.43
N ALA A 178 -5.20 8.06 0.93
CA ALA A 178 -6.40 7.57 1.60
C ALA A 178 -6.05 6.97 2.97
N TYR A 179 -4.94 6.24 3.04
CA TYR A 179 -4.42 5.71 4.29
C TYR A 179 -4.12 6.85 5.30
N TRP A 180 -3.31 7.86 4.94
CA TRP A 180 -2.99 8.96 5.86
C TRP A 180 -4.22 9.79 6.25
N LEU A 181 -5.18 9.98 5.34
CA LEU A 181 -6.45 10.63 5.66
C LEU A 181 -7.24 9.84 6.70
N ARG A 182 -7.33 8.51 6.58
CA ARG A 182 -8.01 7.66 7.59
C ARG A 182 -7.36 7.77 8.96
N VAL A 183 -6.02 7.72 9.02
CA VAL A 183 -5.28 7.94 10.28
C VAL A 183 -5.62 9.29 10.89
N ALA A 184 -5.65 10.35 10.07
CA ALA A 184 -5.99 11.68 10.55
C ALA A 184 -7.44 11.74 11.06
N ILE A 185 -8.39 11.09 10.39
CA ILE A 185 -9.80 11.02 10.79
C ILE A 185 -9.93 10.31 12.14
N GLU A 186 -9.32 9.14 12.29
CA GLU A 186 -9.37 8.33 13.51
C GLU A 186 -8.81 9.09 14.72
N ASN A 187 -7.76 9.89 14.52
CA ASN A 187 -7.11 10.69 15.57
C ASN A 187 -7.66 12.11 15.70
N THR A 188 -8.75 12.42 15.00
CA THR A 188 -9.47 13.68 15.11
C THR A 188 -10.77 13.46 15.87
N LYS A 189 -11.15 14.39 16.75
CA LYS A 189 -12.43 14.32 17.46
C LYS A 189 -13.61 14.33 16.46
N PRO A 190 -14.69 13.55 16.67
CA PRO A 190 -15.78 13.39 15.71
C PRO A 190 -16.32 14.70 15.14
N GLU A 191 -16.46 15.73 15.96
CA GLU A 191 -17.04 17.03 15.60
C GLU A 191 -16.18 17.84 14.62
N ARG A 192 -14.93 17.41 14.38
CA ARG A 192 -13.97 18.08 13.51
C ARG A 192 -13.58 17.23 12.29
N ARG A 193 -14.13 16.03 12.13
CA ARG A 193 -13.74 15.08 11.07
C ARG A 193 -14.24 15.48 9.69
N GLU A 194 -15.32 16.24 9.62
CA GLU A 194 -16.04 16.56 8.38
C GLU A 194 -15.11 17.07 7.26
N PHE A 195 -14.13 17.92 7.60
CA PHE A 195 -13.14 18.42 6.64
C PHE A 195 -12.29 17.29 6.03
N LEU A 196 -11.78 16.38 6.87
CA LEU A 196 -10.93 15.26 6.43
C LEU A 196 -11.74 14.23 5.65
N GLU A 197 -12.99 13.97 6.05
CA GLU A 197 -13.92 13.09 5.34
C GLU A 197 -14.27 13.64 3.96
N ARG A 198 -14.46 14.96 3.84
CA ARG A 198 -14.62 15.64 2.55
C ARG A 198 -13.36 15.52 1.68
N LEU A 199 -12.16 15.64 2.25
CA LEU A 199 -10.91 15.41 1.52
C LEU A 199 -10.78 13.96 1.03
N LEU A 200 -11.12 12.98 1.86
CA LEU A 200 -11.12 11.57 1.49
C LEU A 200 -12.10 11.28 0.37
N SER A 201 -13.32 11.81 0.46
CA SER A 201 -14.33 11.69 -0.58
C SER A 201 -13.86 12.31 -1.90
N SER A 202 -13.27 13.51 -1.84
CA SER A 202 -12.67 14.17 -3.02
C SER A 202 -11.55 13.34 -3.64
N LEU A 203 -10.69 12.73 -2.83
CA LEU A 203 -9.64 11.83 -3.34
C LEU A 203 -10.23 10.60 -4.01
N GLN A 204 -11.28 10.02 -3.42
CA GLN A 204 -11.97 8.83 -3.93
C GLN A 204 -12.70 9.08 -5.25
N GLU A 205 -13.25 10.29 -5.43
CA GLU A 205 -13.95 10.69 -6.64
C GLU A 205 -12.97 11.07 -7.77
N TYR A 206 -11.98 11.92 -7.47
CA TYR A 206 -11.12 12.53 -8.51
C TYR A 206 -9.75 11.89 -8.67
N TRP A 207 -9.38 10.95 -7.79
CA TRP A 207 -8.11 10.20 -7.83
C TRP A 207 -6.88 11.12 -7.79
N ARG A 208 -7.02 12.25 -7.11
CA ARG A 208 -5.95 13.21 -6.85
C ARG A 208 -6.38 14.20 -5.78
N LEU A 209 -5.40 14.79 -5.13
CA LEU A 209 -5.57 15.99 -4.31
C LEU A 209 -4.84 17.15 -4.97
N THR A 210 -5.40 18.35 -4.87
CA THR A 210 -4.71 19.59 -5.24
C THR A 210 -3.63 19.92 -4.22
N SER A 211 -2.61 20.68 -4.63
CA SER A 211 -1.58 21.18 -3.72
C SER A 211 -2.15 21.88 -2.48
N LYS A 212 -3.20 22.71 -2.66
CA LYS A 212 -3.90 23.38 -1.55
C LYS A 212 -4.55 22.39 -0.57
N GLN A 213 -5.13 21.30 -1.08
CA GLN A 213 -5.71 20.25 -0.23
C GLN A 213 -4.63 19.52 0.57
N ILE A 214 -3.47 19.23 -0.03
CA ILE A 214 -2.34 18.60 0.66
C ILE A 214 -1.75 19.54 1.72
N GLU A 215 -1.58 20.82 1.40
CA GLU A 215 -1.16 21.83 2.38
C GLU A 215 -2.11 21.92 3.58
N ALA A 216 -3.43 21.93 3.31
CA ALA A 216 -4.43 21.95 4.37
C ALA A 216 -4.39 20.68 5.22
N LEU A 217 -4.16 19.51 4.60
CA LEU A 217 -3.96 18.25 5.31
C LEU A 217 -2.67 18.27 6.15
N ASN A 218 -1.57 18.86 5.65
CA ASN A 218 -0.33 19.00 6.39
C ASN A 218 -0.46 19.90 7.62
N ARG A 219 -1.18 21.03 7.48
CA ARG A 219 -1.54 21.92 8.59
C ARG A 219 -2.40 21.20 9.62
N TRP A 220 -3.41 20.44 9.17
CA TRP A 220 -4.21 19.61 10.08
C TRP A 220 -3.35 18.58 10.81
N GLY A 221 -2.41 17.97 10.07
CA GLY A 221 -1.46 16.98 10.57
C GLY A 221 -0.57 17.50 11.70
N GLU A 222 -0.40 18.81 11.89
CA GLU A 222 0.34 19.36 13.04
C GLU A 222 -0.30 18.98 14.37
N GLY A 223 -1.63 18.94 14.42
CA GLY A 223 -2.37 18.45 15.59
C GLY A 223 -2.22 16.94 15.75
N VAL A 224 -2.34 16.18 14.65
CA VAL A 224 -2.25 14.72 14.66
C VAL A 224 -0.86 14.26 15.10
N ARG A 225 0.22 14.95 14.68
CA ARG A 225 1.61 14.66 15.05
C ARG A 225 1.89 14.74 16.55
N LYS A 226 1.07 15.45 17.32
CA LYS A 226 1.18 15.49 18.80
C LYS A 226 0.80 14.16 19.43
N THR A 227 -0.10 13.41 18.79
CA THR A 227 -0.57 12.10 19.26
C THR A 227 0.14 10.96 18.53
N ILE A 228 0.33 11.11 17.21
CA ILE A 228 0.93 10.11 16.33
C ILE A 228 2.27 10.64 15.82
N LYS A 229 3.36 10.27 16.50
CA LYS A 229 4.71 10.80 16.21
C LYS A 229 5.18 10.54 14.78
N ASP A 230 4.76 9.43 14.18
CA ASP A 230 5.16 9.04 12.82
C ASP A 230 4.22 9.55 11.72
N TYR A 231 3.26 10.43 12.04
CA TYR A 231 2.38 11.04 11.03
C TYR A 231 3.19 12.01 10.14
N PRO A 232 3.30 11.79 8.83
CA PRO A 232 4.28 12.47 8.01
C PRO A 232 3.82 13.87 7.57
N ILE A 233 4.77 14.60 6.98
CA ILE A 233 4.49 15.73 6.10
C ILE A 233 4.42 15.21 4.66
N LEU A 234 3.31 15.50 3.99
CA LEU A 234 3.05 15.04 2.64
C LEU A 234 3.59 16.03 1.59
N ASP A 235 4.11 15.52 0.49
CA ASP A 235 4.59 16.25 -0.66
C ASP A 235 3.43 16.96 -1.38
N VAL A 236 3.44 18.28 -1.31
CA VAL A 236 2.44 19.18 -1.93
C VAL A 236 2.40 19.01 -3.45
N GLY A 237 3.48 18.52 -4.06
CA GLY A 237 3.59 18.22 -5.48
C GLY A 237 3.21 16.78 -5.87
N ALA A 238 2.75 15.95 -4.92
CA ALA A 238 2.56 14.52 -5.16
C ALA A 238 1.64 14.18 -6.35
N PHE A 239 0.64 15.01 -6.64
CA PHE A 239 -0.31 14.81 -7.74
C PHE A 239 -0.11 15.78 -8.92
N ASN A 240 1.02 16.49 -8.96
CA ASN A 240 1.28 17.47 -10.02
C ASN A 240 1.29 16.83 -11.40
N GLY A 241 0.58 17.47 -12.33
CA GLY A 241 0.45 17.02 -13.71
C GLY A 241 -0.40 15.76 -13.90
N VAL A 242 -1.06 15.24 -12.87
CA VAL A 242 -1.97 14.08 -13.00
C VAL A 242 -3.25 14.50 -13.73
N GLN A 243 -3.58 13.81 -14.82
CA GLN A 243 -4.69 14.16 -15.71
C GLN A 243 -5.81 13.11 -15.69
N ALA A 244 -7.07 13.57 -15.73
CA ALA A 244 -8.19 12.70 -16.07
C ALA A 244 -8.18 12.45 -17.60
N PRO A 245 -8.34 11.20 -18.08
CA PRO A 245 -8.48 10.93 -19.51
C PRO A 245 -9.66 11.69 -20.11
N ARG A 246 -9.52 12.17 -21.36
CA ARG A 246 -10.57 12.94 -22.08
C ARG A 246 -11.96 12.28 -22.05
N GLN A 247 -12.04 10.95 -21.97
CA GLN A 247 -13.30 10.21 -21.90
C GLN A 247 -14.05 10.35 -20.55
N ALA A 248 -13.35 10.69 -19.47
CA ALA A 248 -13.96 10.97 -18.16
C ALA A 248 -14.45 12.42 -18.02
N GLN A 249 -14.04 13.32 -18.91
CA GLN A 249 -14.42 14.74 -18.88
C GLN A 249 -15.80 14.99 -19.52
N SER A 250 -16.29 14.06 -20.35
CA SER A 250 -17.57 14.20 -21.06
C SER A 250 -18.81 13.93 -20.20
N GLN A 251 -18.66 13.36 -19.00
CA GLN A 251 -19.81 13.10 -18.11
C GLN A 251 -20.11 14.25 -17.13
N ASN A 252 -19.18 15.19 -16.94
CA ASN A 252 -19.35 16.33 -16.02
C ASN A 252 -19.67 17.66 -16.69
N SER A 253 -19.78 17.69 -18.03
CA SER A 253 -20.16 18.89 -18.79
C SER A 253 -21.64 18.88 -19.20
N SER A 254 -22.43 17.98 -18.61
CA SER A 254 -23.87 17.82 -18.86
C SER A 254 -24.60 17.79 -17.52
N SER A 255 -24.56 18.92 -16.81
CA SER A 255 -25.45 19.25 -15.70
C SER A 255 -25.63 20.75 -15.67
#